data_AF-A0A0F9HSH0-F1
#
_entry.id   AF-A0A0F9HSH0-F1
#
_cell.length_a   1.000
_cell.length_b   1.000
_cell.length_c   1.000
_cell.angle_alpha   90.00
_cell.angle_beta   90.00
_cell.angle_gamma   90.00
#
_symmetry.space_group_name_H-M   'P 1'
#
loop_
_entity.id
_entity.type
_entity.pdbx_description
1 polymer ?
#
loop_
_entity_poly.entity_id
_entity_poly.type
_entity_poly.pdbx_seq_one_letter_code
_entity_poly.pdbx_strand_id
1 'polypeptide(L)' 'MKVKLLKDWLGKSAGSVIELSDEKALRLIGTKLVERLPVPKVAKRKAAKPKERKDGRTEETTGE' A
#
# COMPACT_ATOMS: atom_id res chain seq x y z
N MET A 1 -5.04 -13.12 -3.64
CA MET A 1 -4.35 -11.85 -3.99
C MET A 1 -5.34 -10.66 -4.06
N LYS A 2 -5.03 -9.52 -3.43
CA LYS A 2 -5.83 -8.29 -3.58
C LYS A 2 -5.32 -7.47 -4.77
N VAL A 3 -6.22 -7.04 -5.65
CA VAL A 3 -5.90 -6.22 -6.82
C VAL A 3 -6.84 -5.01 -6.89
N LYS A 4 -6.34 -3.90 -7.43
CA LYS A 4 -7.13 -2.69 -7.65
C LYS A 4 -7.64 -2.68 -9.09
N LEU A 5 -8.94 -2.50 -9.28
CA LEU A 5 -9.51 -2.36 -10.62
C LEU A 5 -9.00 -1.06 -11.25
N LEU A 6 -8.52 -1.13 -12.50
CA LEU A 6 -8.14 0.07 -13.26
C LEU A 6 -9.31 0.63 -14.09
N LYS A 7 -10.34 -0.19 -14.32
CA LYS A 7 -11.58 0.14 -15.03
C LYS A 7 -12.78 -0.52 -14.36
N ASP A 8 -13.97 -0.04 -14.63
CA ASP A 8 -15.22 -0.65 -14.18
C ASP A 8 -15.34 -2.09 -14.70
N TRP A 9 -15.55 -3.05 -13.79
CA TRP A 9 -15.59 -4.47 -14.12
C TRP A 9 -16.45 -5.24 -13.13
N LEU A 10 -17.31 -6.14 -13.63
CA LEU A 10 -18.22 -6.96 -12.81
C LEU A 10 -19.07 -6.15 -11.82
N GLY A 11 -19.60 -4.99 -12.27
CA GLY A 11 -20.41 -4.10 -11.42
C GLY A 11 -19.62 -3.43 -10.28
N LYS A 12 -18.29 -3.54 -10.27
CA LYS A 12 -17.39 -2.82 -9.36
C LYS A 12 -16.74 -1.68 -10.11
N SER A 13 -16.62 -0.53 -9.45
CA SER A 13 -16.04 0.65 -10.08
C SER A 13 -14.53 0.60 -10.18
N ALA A 14 -13.99 1.30 -11.19
CA ALA A 14 -12.56 1.59 -11.25
C ALA A 14 -12.05 2.15 -9.92
N GLY A 15 -10.92 1.65 -9.45
CA GLY A 15 -10.35 1.98 -8.14
C GLY A 15 -10.79 1.06 -6.99
N SER A 16 -11.82 0.23 -7.18
CA SER A 16 -12.22 -0.76 -6.18
C SER A 16 -11.15 -1.82 -6.00
N VAL A 17 -10.90 -2.22 -4.75
CA VAL A 17 -10.03 -3.36 -4.45
C VAL A 17 -10.90 -4.62 -4.38
N ILE A 18 -10.52 -5.63 -5.16
CA ILE A 18 -11.17 -6.94 -5.15
C ILE A 18 -10.15 -8.02 -4.82
N GLU A 19 -10.63 -9.08 -4.19
CA GLU A 19 -9.83 -10.26 -3.90
C GLU A 19 -10.05 -11.31 -4.99
N LEU A 20 -8.96 -11.77 -5.58
CA LEU A 20 -8.95 -12.79 -6.62
C LEU A 20 -7.90 -13.84 -6.31
N SER A 21 -8.08 -15.03 -6.84
CA SER A 21 -7.03 -16.06 -6.87
C SER A 21 -5.82 -15.56 -7.65
N ASP A 22 -4.62 -15.96 -7.23
CA ASP A 22 -3.35 -15.49 -7.79
C ASP A 22 -3.25 -15.71 -9.31
N GLU A 23 -3.69 -16.86 -9.83
CA GLU A 23 -3.74 -17.13 -11.27
C GLU A 23 -4.62 -16.14 -12.04
N LYS A 24 -5.80 -15.81 -11.50
CA LYS A 24 -6.75 -14.88 -12.13
C LYS A 24 -6.26 -13.45 -12.02
N ALA A 25 -5.69 -13.07 -10.88
CA ALA A 25 -5.06 -11.77 -10.69
C ALA A 25 -3.91 -11.55 -11.68
N LEU A 26 -2.98 -12.50 -11.82
CA LEU A 26 -1.85 -12.41 -12.75
C LEU A 26 -2.30 -12.26 -14.21
N ARG A 27 -3.31 -13.02 -14.64
CA ARG A 27 -3.90 -12.88 -15.97
C ARG A 27 -4.48 -11.47 -16.21
N LEU A 28 -5.20 -10.93 -15.22
CA LEU A 28 -5.83 -9.60 -15.33
C LEU A 28 -4.83 -8.44 -15.22
N ILE A 29 -3.70 -8.65 -14.54
CA ILE A 29 -2.58 -7.70 -14.53
C ILE A 29 -1.98 -7.60 -15.94
N GLY A 30 -1.79 -8.73 -16.63
CA GLY A 30 -1.29 -8.77 -18.00
C GLY A 30 -2.19 -8.04 -19.00
N THR A 31 -3.51 -7.99 -18.75
CA THR A 31 -4.47 -7.29 -19.60
C THR A 31 -4.69 -5.82 -19.22
N LYS A 32 -3.95 -5.30 -18.23
CA LYS A 32 -4.13 -3.93 -17.67
C LYS A 32 -5.56 -3.64 -17.21
N LEU A 33 -6.31 -4.69 -16.82
CA LEU A 33 -7.66 -4.54 -16.28
C LEU A 33 -7.62 -4.26 -14.77
N VAL A 34 -6.64 -4.85 -14.09
CA VAL A 34 -6.37 -4.64 -12.67
C VAL A 34 -4.91 -4.32 -12.45
N GLU A 35 -4.62 -3.53 -11.44
CA GLU A 35 -3.28 -3.28 -10.94
C GLU A 35 -3.04 -4.16 -9.72
N ARG A 36 -1.87 -4.81 -9.67
CA ARG A 36 -1.48 -5.48 -8.42
C ARG A 36 -1.37 -4.38 -7.37
N LEU A 37 -2.19 -4.46 -6.33
CA LEU A 37 -1.91 -3.65 -5.17
C LEU A 37 -0.56 -4.18 -4.66
N PRO A 38 0.50 -3.37 -4.55
CA PRO A 38 1.65 -3.81 -3.81
C PRO A 38 1.14 -4.08 -2.39
N VAL A 39 0.92 -5.35 -2.06
CA VAL A 39 0.93 -5.80 -0.67
C VAL A 39 2.24 -5.23 -0.17
N PRO A 40 2.24 -4.23 0.72
CA PRO A 40 3.42 -3.43 1.00
C PRO A 40 4.57 -4.38 1.27
N LYS A 41 5.45 -4.58 0.28
CA LYS A 41 6.74 -5.18 0.52
C LYS A 41 7.34 -4.16 1.44
N VAL A 42 7.49 -4.55 2.72
CA VAL A 42 8.25 -3.85 3.77
C VAL A 42 9.12 -2.83 3.07
N ALA A 43 8.68 -1.57 3.10
CA ALA A 43 9.35 -0.54 2.35
C ALA A 43 10.79 -0.57 2.86
N LYS A 44 11.72 -1.13 2.08
CA LYS A 44 13.10 -0.70 2.10
C LYS A 44 13.08 0.73 1.57
N ARG A 45 12.59 1.65 2.40
CA ARG A 45 12.98 3.05 2.42
C ARG A 45 14.48 3.01 2.70
N LYS A 46 15.28 2.91 1.65
CA LYS A 46 16.67 3.32 1.72
C LYS A 46 16.68 4.83 1.44
N ALA A 47 17.17 5.57 2.43
CA ALA A 47 17.55 6.99 2.42
C ALA A 47 16.45 8.05 2.61
N ALA A 48 16.09 8.30 3.88
CA ALA A 48 16.41 9.60 4.48
C ALA A 48 17.54 9.35 5.49
N LYS A 49 18.63 10.10 5.37
CA LYS A 49 19.78 10.00 6.28
C LYS A 49 19.37 10.39 7.71
N PRO A 50 19.94 9.74 8.74
CA PRO A 50 19.69 10.03 10.14
C PRO A 50 20.49 11.28 10.56
N LYS A 51 19.80 12.33 11.04
CA LYS A 51 20.39 13.36 11.92
C LYS A 51 19.30 14.27 12.51
N GLU A 52 18.38 13.72 13.30
CA GLU A 52 17.74 14.54 14.33
C GLU A 52 18.47 14.32 15.65
N ARG A 53 18.74 15.45 16.27
CA ARG A 53 19.76 15.67 17.29
C ARG A 53 19.47 14.90 18.57
N LYS A 54 20.54 14.45 19.23
CA LYS A 54 20.54 14.26 20.69
C LYS A 54 20.50 15.65 21.32
N ASP A 55 19.31 16.15 21.59
CA ASP A 55 19.05 17.20 22.57
C ASP A 55 17.70 16.77 23.19
N GLY A 56 17.68 16.11 24.33
CA GLY A 56 18.00 16.76 25.59
C GLY A 56 16.80 17.61 26.05
N ARG A 57 15.61 17.01 26.23
CA ARG A 57 14.60 17.54 27.16
C ARG A 57 13.52 16.50 27.48
N THR A 58 13.57 16.00 28.71
CA THR A 58 12.41 15.44 29.42
C THR A 58 11.79 16.62 30.16
N GLU A 59 10.58 17.04 29.81
CA GLU A 59 9.80 18.01 30.59
C GLU A 59 8.32 17.66 30.41
N GLU A 60 7.64 17.41 31.56
CA GLU A 60 6.19 17.30 31.79
C GLU A 60 5.44 16.15 31.06
N THR A 61 4.89 15.09 31.68
CA THR A 61 4.02 14.96 32.88
C THR A 61 2.99 16.07 33.03
N THR A 62 1.78 15.85 32.47
CA THR A 62 0.44 16.27 32.92
C THR A 62 -0.52 15.82 31.79
N GLY A 63 -1.59 15.05 31.94
CA GLY A 63 -2.46 14.81 33.08
C GLY A 63 -3.90 15.10 32.66
N GLU A 64 -4.49 14.26 31.77
CA GLU A 64 -5.89 13.77 31.77
C GLU A 64 -6.07 12.67 30.71
#